data_AF-A0A1D2U4Y9-F1
#
_entry.id   AF-A0A1D2U4Y9-F1
#
_cell.length_a   1.000
_cell.length_b   1.000
_cell.length_c   1.000
_cell.angle_alpha   90.00
_cell.angle_beta   90.00
_cell.angle_gamma   90.00
#
_symmetry.space_group_name_H-M   'P 1'
#
loop_
_entity.id
_entity.type
_entity.pdbx_description
1 polymer ?
#
loop_
_entity_poly.entity_id
_entity_poly.type
_entity_poly.pdbx_seq_one_letter_code
_entity_poly.pdbx_strand_id
1 'polypeptide(L)' 'MRYPANWLIVYDNWPLPAVNYAKAASYLAPLLADMNAFSVFNAIFIHDDSKMCEFGESPIIRVLVKPGTEGNAAL' A
#
# COMPACT_ATOMS: atom_id res chain seq x y z
N MET A 1 -13.60 -20.13 10.54
CA MET A 1 -12.95 -19.23 9.57
C MET A 1 -11.50 -19.64 9.44
N ARG A 2 -11.01 -19.90 8.22
CA ARG A 2 -9.65 -20.43 7.99
C ARG A 2 -8.56 -19.34 8.09
N TYR A 3 -8.96 -18.08 7.92
CA TYR A 3 -8.09 -16.90 8.05
C TYR A 3 -8.85 -15.80 8.81
N PRO A 4 -8.21 -15.13 9.78
CA PRO A 4 -8.85 -14.09 10.60
C PRO A 4 -9.01 -12.75 9.87
N ALA A 5 -8.29 -12.54 8.78
CA ALA A 5 -8.36 -11.36 7.95
C ALA A 5 -8.25 -11.73 6.47
N ASN A 6 -8.88 -10.92 5.62
CA ASN A 6 -8.81 -10.99 4.17
C ASN A 6 -8.16 -9.70 3.65
N TRP A 7 -7.04 -9.83 2.95
CA TRP A 7 -6.26 -8.71 2.44
C TRP A 7 -6.16 -8.76 0.92
N LEU A 8 -6.25 -7.60 0.29
CA LEU A 8 -5.93 -7.44 -1.13
C LEU A 8 -4.58 -6.76 -1.25
N ILE A 9 -3.68 -7.33 -2.05
CA ILE A 9 -2.37 -6.74 -2.35
C ILE A 9 -2.29 -6.50 -3.85
N VAL A 10 -1.97 -5.27 -4.24
CA VAL A 10 -1.78 -4.83 -5.62
C VAL A 10 -0.32 -4.41 -5.80
N TYR A 11 0.31 -4.98 -6.81
CA TYR A 11 1.68 -4.62 -7.22
C TYR A 11 1.61 -3.53 -8.28
N ASP A 12 2.15 -2.36 -7.95
CA ASP A 12 2.29 -1.25 -8.88
C ASP A 12 3.61 -1.36 -9.65
N ASN A 13 3.61 -2.17 -10.71
CA ASN A 13 4.75 -2.35 -11.61
C ASN A 13 4.66 -1.45 -12.86
N TRP A 14 3.88 -0.35 -12.81
CA TRP A 14 3.65 0.45 -14.01
C TRP A 14 4.91 1.21 -14.43
N PRO A 15 5.35 1.12 -15.71
CA PRO A 15 6.57 1.76 -16.21
C PRO A 15 6.40 3.26 -16.51
N LEU A 16 5.29 3.86 -16.08
CA LEU A 16 4.93 5.26 -16.32
C LEU A 16 5.59 6.17 -15.26
N PRO A 17 5.73 7.49 -15.50
CA PRO A 17 6.45 8.37 -14.59
C PRO A 17 5.93 8.22 -13.16
N ALA A 18 6.88 8.15 -12.21
CA ALA A 18 6.64 7.78 -10.82
C ALA A 18 5.30 8.32 -10.28
N VAL A 19 4.41 7.40 -9.89
CA VAL A 19 3.10 7.75 -9.33
C VAL A 19 3.31 8.57 -8.05
N ASN A 20 2.66 9.73 -7.98
CA ASN A 20 2.57 10.46 -6.71
C ASN A 20 1.57 9.72 -5.81
N TYR A 21 2.09 8.87 -4.92
CA TYR A 21 1.28 8.04 -4.04
C TYR A 21 0.32 8.81 -3.15
N ALA A 22 0.69 10.01 -2.67
CA ALA A 22 -0.21 10.83 -1.86
C ALA A 22 -1.44 11.29 -2.67
N LYS A 23 -1.20 11.77 -3.89
CA LYS A 23 -2.27 12.17 -4.81
C LYS A 23 -3.11 10.96 -5.21
N ALA A 24 -2.48 9.87 -5.62
CA ALA A 24 -3.18 8.64 -6.02
C ALA A 24 -4.04 8.07 -4.88
N ALA A 25 -3.51 8.02 -3.66
CA ALA A 25 -4.25 7.56 -2.49
C ALA A 25 -5.48 8.44 -2.20
N SER A 26 -5.37 9.77 -2.35
CA SER A 26 -6.52 10.67 -2.17
C SER A 26 -7.64 10.46 -3.21
N TYR A 27 -7.30 10.01 -4.42
CA TYR A 27 -8.29 9.66 -5.44
C TYR A 27 -8.87 8.26 -5.23
N LEU A 28 -8.05 7.31 -4.81
CA LEU A 28 -8.46 5.91 -4.69
C LEU A 28 -9.30 5.65 -3.43
N ALA A 29 -8.96 6.28 -2.30
CA ALA A 29 -9.67 6.08 -1.04
C ALA A 29 -11.20 6.23 -1.14
N PRO A 30 -11.76 7.32 -1.72
CA PRO A 30 -13.21 7.45 -1.88
C PRO A 30 -13.79 6.38 -2.82
N LEU A 31 -13.08 6.00 -3.88
CA LEU A 31 -13.55 4.95 -4.81
C LEU A 31 -13.66 3.58 -4.11
N LEU A 32 -12.71 3.25 -3.23
CA LEU A 32 -12.75 2.01 -2.44
C LEU A 32 -13.92 2.01 -1.45
N ALA A 33 -14.23 3.16 -0.87
CA ALA A 33 -15.40 3.33 -0.01
C ALA A 33 -16.71 3.18 -0.81
N ASP A 34 -16.81 3.84 -1.97
CA ASP A 34 -17.99 3.78 -2.85
C ASP A 34 -18.26 2.36 -3.38
N MET A 35 -17.20 1.61 -3.69
CA MET A 35 -17.28 0.20 -4.08
C MET A 35 -17.59 -0.75 -2.91
N ASN A 36 -17.66 -0.23 -1.68
CA ASN A 36 -17.81 -1.00 -0.45
C ASN A 36 -16.75 -2.12 -0.34
N ALA A 37 -15.51 -1.85 -0.79
CA ALA A 37 -14.44 -2.84 -0.84
C ALA A 37 -14.09 -3.39 0.56
N PHE A 38 -14.27 -2.57 1.60
CA PHE A 38 -14.00 -2.93 2.99
C PHE A 38 -15.02 -3.90 3.61
N SER A 39 -16.13 -4.18 2.92
CA SER A 39 -17.04 -5.27 3.31
C SER A 39 -16.44 -6.67 3.05
N VAL A 40 -15.47 -6.74 2.14
CA VAL A 40 -14.80 -7.98 1.73
C VAL A 40 -13.38 -8.02 2.26
N PHE A 41 -12.64 -6.92 2.15
CA PHE A 41 -11.23 -6.83 2.53
C PHE A 41 -11.08 -6.01 3.81
N ASN A 42 -10.36 -6.54 4.78
CA ASN A 42 -10.03 -5.80 6.01
C ASN A 42 -9.04 -4.66 5.73
N ALA A 43 -8.15 -4.86 4.75
CA ALA A 43 -7.17 -3.88 4.33
C ALA A 43 -6.81 -4.12 2.86
N ILE A 44 -6.47 -3.04 2.16
CA ILE A 44 -6.00 -3.08 0.78
C ILE A 44 -4.61 -2.44 0.76
N PHE A 45 -3.65 -3.14 0.18
CA PHE A 45 -2.26 -2.69 0.07
C PHE A 45 -1.91 -2.46 -1.39
N ILE A 46 -1.31 -1.32 -1.70
CA ILE A 46 -0.72 -1.03 -3.00
C ILE A 46 0.73 -0.73 -2.79
N HIS A 47 1.62 -1.46 -3.44
CA HIS A 47 3.05 -1.23 -3.25
C HIS A 47 3.85 -1.37 -4.53
N ASP A 48 4.95 -0.64 -4.58
CA ASP A 48 6.07 -0.85 -5.50
C ASP A 48 7.29 -1.35 -4.69
N ASP A 49 8.48 -1.28 -5.29
CA ASP A 49 9.75 -1.64 -4.64
C ASP A 49 10.22 -0.63 -3.57
N SER A 50 9.55 0.53 -3.46
CA SER A 50 9.99 1.68 -2.65
C SER A 50 9.00 2.10 -1.57
N LYS A 51 7.71 1.85 -1.75
CA LYS A 51 6.61 2.34 -0.90
C LYS A 51 5.48 1.33 -0.86
N MET A 52 4.78 1.33 0.26
CA MET A 52 3.55 0.59 0.49
C MET A 52 2.47 1.53 1.01
N CYS A 53 1.37 1.64 0.28
CA CYS A 53 0.16 2.31 0.69
C CYS A 53 -0.80 1.29 1.28
N GLU A 54 -1.21 1.52 2.52
CA GLU A 54 -2.21 0.75 3.24
C GLU A 54 -3.51 1.56 3.26
N PHE A 55 -4.60 0.97 2.78
CA PHE A 55 -5.94 1.55 2.80
C PHE A 55 -6.80 0.81 3.83
N GLY A 56 -7.23 1.55 4.85
CA GLY A 56 -8.19 1.15 5.89
C GLY A 56 -9.13 2.33 6.19
N GLU A 57 -9.30 2.72 7.47
CA GLU A 57 -10.01 3.97 7.82
C GLU A 57 -9.35 5.22 7.24
N SER A 58 -8.04 5.21 7.07
CA SER A 58 -7.27 6.28 6.46
C SER A 58 -6.06 5.71 5.73
N PRO A 59 -5.67 6.29 4.57
CA PRO A 59 -4.52 5.81 3.83
C PRO A 59 -3.21 6.12 4.57
N ILE A 60 -2.39 5.09 4.78
CA ILE A 60 -1.06 5.20 5.40
C ILE A 60 -0.02 4.84 4.33
N ILE A 61 0.97 5.71 4.11
CA ILE A 61 2.06 5.48 3.15
C ILE A 61 3.33 5.19 3.93
N ARG A 62 3.92 4.01 3.72
CA ARG A 62 5.18 3.57 4.32
C ARG A 62 6.26 3.52 3.25
N VAL A 63 7.47 3.95 3.57
CA VAL A 63 8.65 3.74 2.72
C VAL A 63 9.20 2.34 3.02
N LEU A 64 9.46 1.57 1.98
CA LEU A 64 10.06 0.24 2.09
C LEU A 64 11.58 0.38 2.04
N VAL A 65 12.24 -0.29 2.99
CA VAL A 65 13.71 -0.36 3.05
C VAL A 65 14.12 -1.77 2.67
N LYS A 66 15.09 -1.90 1.77
CA LYS A 66 15.62 -3.22 1.40
C LYS A 66 16.30 -3.87 2.62
N PRO A 67 15.98 -5.13 2.95
CA PRO A 67 16.66 -5.86 4.02
C PRO A 67 18.18 -5.84 3.78
N GLY A 68 18.96 -5.49 4.82
CA GLY A 68 20.43 -5.40 4.75
C GLY A 68 21.00 -4.03 4.40
N THR A 69 20.17 -3.00 4.22
CA THR A 69 20.64 -1.61 4.01
C THR A 69 20.96 -0.89 5.33
N GLU A 70 20.49 -1.42 6.46
CA GLU A 70 20.85 -0.94 7.80
C GLU A 70 21.96 -1.83 8.39
N GLY A 71 23.21 -1.45 8.14
CA GLY A 71 24.37 -2.19 8.68
C GLY A 71 25.71 -1.96 7.99
N ASN A 72 25.98 -0.74 7.51
CA ASN A 72 27.35 -0.27 7.27
C ASN A 72 27.43 1.23 7.60
N ALA A 73 27.01 1.56 8.82
CA ALA A 73 27.56 2.75 9.48
C ALA A 73 28.89 2.31 10.08
N ALA A 74 29.96 2.64 9.35
CA ALA A 74 31.34 2.49 9.79
C ALA A 74 31.54 3.13 11.17
N LEU A 75 32.18 2.39 12.09
CA LEU A 75 33.24 2.83 13.00
C LEU A 75 34.07 1.61 13.40
#